data_AF-A0A536EGL1-F1
#
_entry.id   AF-A0A536EGL1-F1
#
_cell.length_a   1.000
_cell.length_b   1.000
_cell.length_c   1.000
_cell.angle_alpha   90.00
_cell.angle_beta   90.00
_cell.angle_gamma   90.00
#
_symmetry.space_group_name_H-M   'P 1'
#
loop_
_entity.id
_entity.type
_entity.pdbx_description
1 polymer ?
#
loop_
_entity_poly.entity_id
_entity_poly.type
_entity_poly.pdbx_seq_one_letter_code
_entity_poly.pdbx_strand_id
1 'polypeptide(L)'
;MNPITWVQGLNGQTLVVAICILMFIEETGVPLPFAPGDIVLALGGIAVAGGRVNPVVLVSAVAISVTVGAIIGLAAAQWLGWDRLMRIAEPLRARGPLERAAGLLQRGGWRTVFTARLIPGLRVYTTQVAGVSRVPFRTFVGGLLPANAVYIAAFVGLGAAFGRPILALIQLAEHQLLIAVLILVALLVVFFVVRTPLRRTLVSLQAAGWTGPLRFRLDSIGVALILGCLGLNFAGRSIAVALGLPLFLDSTGTVLAGVVGGPWLGGSVGFISNLVSSNTIDPTAAPYGIVSFAVGFVAGLARYLNWQKRASGWVALWLITFVIATVVSTPLNFIVSGGKSNVWLGDSIYTTLTGAHLPRIIAAVLGEAAVDLPDKLITVVAALLIAQGLPEPRAARTSADLDLAEAVTFVVRSKRWVRKLLAGAACLLFSWLIVPFLLFIGYSVKISRAVRAGSRELPPWEHPWQLIKDGFKFLLIILIWNVPAVVVSIPSTVVSDQSAAGELAGILSAAGSVWVLLVTLLEPAIISQYMDRGFLRALNPVAVIRRARVNLALSIVVGALVFALATIGVIGLAALLIGVLVTLPYASYVSAYLTGRYAQLTEPSALRAEAIDR
;
A
#
# COMPACT_ATOMS: atom_id res chain seq x y z
N MET A 1 37.32 13.27 -7.94
CA MET A 1 37.87 13.11 -6.57
C MET A 1 36.71 13.22 -5.60
N ASN A 2 36.51 12.21 -4.75
CA ASN A 2 35.38 12.15 -3.83
C ASN A 2 35.62 13.16 -2.68
N PRO A 3 34.73 14.14 -2.41
CA PRO A 3 34.95 15.12 -1.34
C PRO A 3 35.10 14.45 0.05
N ILE A 4 34.53 13.27 0.21
CA ILE A 4 34.59 12.46 1.43
C ILE A 4 35.99 11.86 1.64
N THR A 5 36.69 11.43 0.58
CA THR A 5 38.04 10.86 0.72
C THR A 5 39.10 11.93 1.02
N TRP A 6 38.86 13.18 0.61
CA TRP A 6 39.72 14.31 0.96
C TRP A 6 39.59 14.68 2.46
N VAL A 7 38.38 14.62 3.02
CA VAL A 7 38.13 14.87 4.45
C VAL A 7 38.66 13.73 5.34
N GLN A 8 38.68 12.49 4.86
CA GLN A 8 39.19 11.34 5.60
C GLN A 8 40.73 11.28 5.71
N GLY A 9 41.46 11.96 4.82
CA GLY A 9 42.93 11.98 4.81
C GLY A 9 43.60 13.12 5.59
N LEU A 10 42.82 14.06 6.15
CA LEU A 10 43.36 15.25 6.81
C LEU A 10 43.47 15.05 8.33
N ASN A 11 44.65 15.37 8.89
CA ASN A 11 44.87 15.44 10.34
C ASN A 11 43.82 16.36 10.99
N GLY A 12 43.37 16.04 12.21
CA GLY A 12 42.30 16.77 12.90
C GLY A 12 42.54 18.29 13.01
N GLN A 13 43.80 18.72 13.06
CA GLN A 13 44.19 20.13 13.04
C GLN A 13 44.01 20.78 11.65
N THR A 14 44.35 20.07 10.56
CA THR A 14 44.19 20.58 9.19
C THR A 14 42.71 20.75 8.84
N LEU A 15 41.84 19.87 9.34
CA LEU A 15 40.39 20.00 9.20
C LEU A 15 39.86 21.26 9.92
N VAL A 16 40.30 21.52 11.15
CA VAL A 16 39.94 22.74 11.89
C VAL A 16 40.37 23.99 11.13
N VAL A 17 41.60 24.00 10.62
CA VAL A 17 42.14 25.13 9.83
C VAL A 17 41.33 25.34 8.55
N ALA A 18 41.01 24.27 7.81
CA ALA A 18 40.20 24.37 6.60
C ALA A 18 38.80 24.92 6.87
N ILE A 19 38.12 24.42 7.91
CA ILE A 19 36.81 24.92 8.35
C ILE A 19 36.91 26.40 8.73
N CYS A 20 37.95 26.79 9.47
CA CYS A 20 38.15 28.17 9.88
C CYS A 20 38.37 29.08 8.68
N ILE A 21 39.17 28.68 7.69
CA ILE A 21 39.40 29.48 6.47
C ILE A 21 38.12 29.63 5.65
N LEU A 22 37.36 28.55 5.46
CA LEU A 22 36.11 28.59 4.70
C LEU A 22 35.08 29.49 5.38
N MET A 23 34.89 29.33 6.70
CA MET A 23 33.98 30.17 7.48
C MET A 23 34.44 31.63 7.49
N PHE A 24 35.76 31.89 7.53
CA PHE A 24 36.30 33.25 7.42
C PHE A 24 35.90 33.89 6.09
N ILE A 25 36.14 33.21 4.97
CA ILE A 25 35.87 33.72 3.63
C ILE A 25 34.37 33.99 3.46
N GLU A 26 33.51 33.07 3.88
CA GLU A 26 32.06 33.25 3.80
C GLU A 26 31.59 34.46 4.65
N GLU A 27 32.12 34.62 5.86
CA GLU A 27 31.77 35.73 6.74
C GLU A 27 32.27 37.09 6.28
N THR A 28 33.35 37.13 5.50
CA THR A 28 33.81 38.38 4.86
C THR A 28 32.86 38.86 3.76
N GLY A 29 31.87 38.05 3.37
CA GLY A 29 30.84 38.42 2.40
C GLY A 29 31.06 37.84 1.00
N VAL A 30 31.96 36.88 0.83
CA VAL A 30 32.16 36.18 -0.45
C VAL A 30 31.24 34.96 -0.49
N PRO A 31 30.19 34.93 -1.33
CA PRO A 31 29.33 33.77 -1.44
C PRO A 31 30.12 32.62 -2.07
N LEU A 32 30.42 31.58 -1.29
CA LEU A 32 31.10 30.38 -1.77
C LEU A 32 30.10 29.51 -2.55
N PRO A 33 30.30 29.25 -3.86
CA PRO A 33 29.33 28.52 -4.68
C PRO A 33 29.28 27.00 -4.40
N PHE A 34 30.28 26.45 -3.71
CA PHE A 34 30.46 25.00 -3.57
C PHE A 34 30.17 24.42 -2.17
N ALA A 35 30.02 25.25 -1.13
CA ALA A 35 29.70 24.77 0.22
C ALA A 35 29.04 25.86 1.09
N PRO A 36 27.74 25.74 1.42
CA PRO A 36 27.10 26.56 2.45
C PRO A 36 27.79 26.33 3.81
N GLY A 37 28.08 27.40 4.57
CA GLY A 37 28.75 27.31 5.89
C GLY A 37 28.06 26.40 6.90
N ASP A 38 26.74 26.27 6.78
CA ASP A 38 25.92 25.34 7.55
C ASP A 38 26.45 23.88 7.42
N ILE A 39 26.83 23.48 6.21
CA ILE A 39 27.34 22.13 5.90
C ILE A 39 28.75 21.98 6.46
N VAL A 40 29.59 23.02 6.35
CA VAL A 40 30.98 23.00 6.85
C VAL A 40 31.01 22.82 8.37
N LEU A 41 30.11 23.50 9.10
CA LEU A 41 30.00 23.34 10.55
C LEU A 41 29.38 22.01 10.98
N ALA A 42 28.39 21.52 10.23
CA ALA A 42 27.83 20.19 10.47
C ALA A 42 28.90 19.09 10.30
N LEU A 43 29.76 19.20 9.27
CA LEU A 43 30.91 18.32 9.06
C LEU A 43 31.92 18.40 10.22
N GLY A 44 32.18 19.61 10.73
CA GLY A 44 32.97 19.81 11.95
C GLY A 44 32.38 19.09 13.16
N GLY A 45 31.06 19.16 13.35
CA GLY A 45 30.35 18.43 14.41
C GLY A 45 30.45 16.91 14.27
N ILE A 46 30.37 16.37 13.05
CA ILE A 46 30.56 14.94 12.78
C ILE A 46 32.00 14.50 13.11
N ALA A 47 32.99 15.35 12.81
CA ALA A 47 34.39 15.08 13.14
C ALA A 47 34.65 15.08 14.67
N VAL A 48 33.95 15.95 15.41
CA VAL A 48 33.93 15.95 16.88
C VAL A 48 33.28 14.67 17.43
N ALA A 49 32.14 14.22 16.86
CA ALA A 49 31.48 12.98 17.25
C ALA A 49 32.36 11.73 17.04
N GLY A 50 33.16 11.73 15.97
CA GLY A 50 34.14 10.69 15.65
C GLY A 50 35.44 10.75 16.46
N GLY A 51 35.55 11.66 17.44
CA GLY A 51 36.72 11.78 18.32
C GLY A 51 37.97 12.34 17.66
N ARG A 52 37.88 12.86 16.42
CA ARG A 52 39.04 13.35 15.66
C ARG A 52 39.47 14.77 16.03
N VAL A 53 38.56 15.55 16.61
CA VAL A 53 38.76 16.97 16.93
C VAL A 53 38.19 17.27 18.31
N ASN A 54 38.93 18.04 19.11
CA ASN A 54 38.43 18.50 20.41
C ASN A 54 37.33 19.56 20.20
N PRO A 55 36.12 19.37 20.78
CA PRO A 55 34.99 20.30 20.61
C PRO A 55 35.32 21.73 21.05
N VAL A 56 36.09 21.89 22.12
CA VAL A 56 36.44 23.21 22.66
C VAL A 56 37.35 23.95 21.67
N VAL A 57 38.31 23.25 21.06
CA VAL A 57 39.23 23.82 20.07
C VAL A 57 38.50 24.22 18.79
N LEU A 58 37.60 23.36 18.29
CA LEU A 58 36.84 23.67 17.08
C LEU A 58 35.91 24.86 17.30
N VAL A 59 35.12 24.86 18.38
CA VAL A 59 34.14 25.93 18.65
C VAL A 59 34.84 27.26 18.89
N SER A 60 35.93 27.28 19.67
CA SER A 60 36.68 28.52 19.91
C SER A 60 37.37 29.05 18.65
N ALA A 61 38.03 28.20 17.86
CA ALA A 61 38.70 28.61 16.63
C ALA A 61 37.70 29.13 15.58
N VAL A 62 36.56 28.46 15.40
CA VAL A 62 35.49 28.91 14.50
C VAL A 62 34.87 30.21 14.99
N ALA A 63 34.61 30.35 16.29
CA ALA A 63 34.03 31.58 16.84
C ALA A 63 34.95 32.79 16.60
N ILE A 64 36.26 32.62 16.79
CA ILE A 64 37.26 33.64 16.47
C ILE A 64 37.24 33.93 14.97
N SER A 65 37.35 32.91 14.12
CA SER A 65 37.38 33.06 12.66
C SER A 65 36.15 33.81 12.12
N VAL A 66 34.95 33.38 12.51
CA VAL A 66 33.68 33.99 12.07
C VAL A 66 33.57 35.44 12.54
N THR A 67 34.02 35.73 13.76
CA THR A 67 33.97 37.10 14.32
C THR A 67 34.95 38.02 13.61
N VAL A 68 36.19 37.59 13.39
CA VAL A 68 37.19 38.37 12.67
C VAL A 68 36.77 38.57 11.20
N GLY A 69 36.28 37.52 10.55
CA GLY A 69 35.75 37.59 9.18
C GLY A 69 34.59 38.58 9.05
N ALA A 70 33.65 38.56 10.00
CA ALA A 70 32.52 39.50 10.01
C ALA A 70 32.94 40.96 10.26
N ILE A 71 33.96 41.21 11.10
CA ILE A 71 34.49 42.57 11.33
C ILE A 71 35.19 43.10 10.07
N ILE A 72 35.99 42.26 9.42
CA ILE A 72 36.67 42.62 8.16
C ILE A 72 35.63 42.83 7.05
N GLY A 73 34.63 41.96 6.95
CA GLY A 73 33.51 42.12 6.02
C GLY A 73 32.72 43.41 6.24
N LEU A 74 32.50 43.79 7.51
CA LEU A 74 31.85 45.06 7.86
C LEU A 74 32.68 46.26 7.37
N ALA A 75 33.99 46.27 7.63
CA ALA A 75 34.90 47.34 7.18
C ALA A 75 34.99 47.41 5.65
N ALA A 76 35.07 46.26 4.98
CA ALA A 76 35.06 46.17 3.53
C ALA A 76 33.75 46.72 2.93
N ALA A 77 32.60 46.37 3.53
CA ALA A 77 31.30 46.86 3.09
C ALA A 77 31.09 48.37 3.35
N GLN A 78 31.64 48.91 4.44
CA GLN A 78 31.69 50.36 4.69
C GLN A 78 32.46 51.11 3.60
N TRP A 79 33.54 50.51 3.09
CA TRP A 79 34.36 51.09 2.02
C TRP A 79 33.72 50.96 0.63
N LEU A 80 32.98 49.89 0.39
CA LEU A 80 32.35 49.60 -0.92
C LEU A 80 31.18 50.53 -1.25
N GLY A 81 30.35 50.87 -0.26
CA GLY A 81 29.15 51.69 -0.44
C GLY A 81 27.98 50.96 -1.14
N TRP A 82 26.76 51.51 -1.02
CA TRP A 82 25.51 50.85 -1.46
C TRP A 82 25.45 50.64 -2.97
N ASP A 83 25.87 51.64 -3.73
CA ASP A 83 25.78 51.61 -5.20
C ASP A 83 26.70 50.56 -5.83
N ARG A 84 27.85 50.27 -5.22
CA ARG A 84 28.75 49.21 -5.69
C ARG A 84 28.31 47.83 -5.22
N LEU A 85 27.79 47.72 -4.00
CA LEU A 85 27.23 46.47 -3.48
C LEU A 85 26.06 45.98 -4.35
N MET A 86 25.17 46.88 -4.79
CA MET A 86 24.05 46.50 -5.66
C MET A 86 24.48 46.12 -7.08
N ARG A 87 25.51 46.75 -7.65
CA ARG A 87 26.08 46.31 -8.95
C ARG A 87 26.66 44.90 -8.91
N ILE A 88 27.19 44.47 -7.76
CA ILE A 88 27.72 43.10 -7.56
C ILE A 88 26.58 42.11 -7.26
N ALA A 89 25.53 42.56 -6.57
CA ALA A 89 24.40 41.73 -6.17
C ALA A 89 23.40 41.40 -7.28
N GLU A 90 23.24 42.28 -8.28
CA GLU A 90 22.36 42.09 -9.43
C GLU A 90 22.69 40.82 -10.25
N PRO A 91 23.94 40.58 -10.68
CA PRO A 91 24.28 39.35 -11.42
C PRO A 91 24.14 38.08 -10.58
N LEU A 92 24.20 38.18 -9.25
CA LEU A 92 24.09 37.05 -8.31
C LEU A 92 22.65 36.79 -7.83
N ARG A 93 21.64 37.50 -8.37
CA ARG A 93 20.22 37.43 -7.92
C ARG A 93 20.02 37.66 -6.41
N ALA A 94 20.94 38.39 -5.77
CA ALA A 94 20.96 38.58 -4.31
C ALA A 94 20.18 39.82 -3.82
N ARG A 95 19.50 40.55 -4.72
CA ARG A 95 18.77 41.79 -4.41
C ARG A 95 17.68 41.61 -3.35
N GLY A 96 16.85 40.57 -3.47
CA GLY A 96 15.78 40.29 -2.52
C GLY A 96 16.27 40.02 -1.08
N PRO A 97 17.28 39.15 -0.88
CA PRO A 97 17.93 38.97 0.43
C PRO A 97 18.52 40.26 1.03
N LEU A 98 19.19 41.08 0.23
CA LEU A 98 19.79 42.35 0.66
C LEU A 98 18.73 43.37 1.12
N GLU A 99 17.66 43.55 0.35
CA GLU A 99 16.56 44.46 0.70
C GLU A 99 15.84 44.01 1.98
N ARG A 100 15.64 42.69 2.16
CA ARG A 100 15.08 42.14 3.41
C ARG A 100 15.98 42.37 4.61
N ALA A 101 17.29 42.16 4.47
CA ALA A 101 18.25 42.44 5.53
C ALA A 101 18.28 43.94 5.87
N ALA A 102 18.17 44.82 4.86
CA ALA A 102 18.10 46.27 5.05
C ALA A 102 16.84 46.69 5.82
N GLY A 103 15.67 46.16 5.43
CA GLY A 103 14.42 46.44 6.14
C GLY A 103 14.42 45.97 7.61
N LEU A 104 15.14 44.89 7.92
CA LEU A 104 15.33 44.44 9.30
C LEU A 104 16.27 45.35 10.09
N LEU A 105 17.38 45.79 9.48
CA LEU A 105 18.37 46.65 10.11
C LEU A 105 17.88 48.10 10.30
N GLN A 106 16.93 48.57 9.46
CA GLN A 106 16.28 49.88 9.62
C GLN A 106 15.53 50.04 10.94
N ARG A 107 15.10 48.93 11.57
CA ARG A 107 14.43 48.95 12.88
C ARG A 107 15.37 49.33 14.03
N GLY A 108 16.69 49.34 13.78
CA GLY A 108 17.71 49.80 14.71
C GLY A 108 18.00 48.85 15.88
N GLY A 109 19.17 49.03 16.50
CA GLY A 109 19.58 48.30 17.71
C GLY A 109 20.16 46.90 17.46
N TRP A 110 20.85 46.36 18.47
CA TRP A 110 21.64 45.12 18.38
C TRP A 110 20.79 43.87 18.12
N ARG A 111 19.51 43.89 18.54
CA ARG A 111 18.55 42.80 18.36
C ARG A 111 18.24 42.54 16.89
N THR A 112 18.27 43.58 16.04
CA THR A 112 18.00 43.44 14.60
C THR A 112 19.12 42.69 13.89
N VAL A 113 20.38 43.02 14.22
CA VAL A 113 21.58 42.32 13.75
C VAL A 113 21.53 40.86 14.19
N PHE A 114 21.16 40.60 15.45
CA PHE A 114 20.99 39.25 15.97
C PHE A 114 19.95 38.43 15.18
N THR A 115 18.74 38.95 15.01
CA THR A 115 17.66 38.24 14.31
C THR A 115 17.99 38.02 12.83
N ALA A 116 18.52 39.02 12.15
CA ALA A 116 18.87 38.93 10.73
C ALA A 116 19.98 37.88 10.47
N ARG A 117 20.93 37.72 11.42
CA ARG A 117 21.99 36.71 11.34
C ARG A 117 21.53 35.28 11.62
N LEU A 118 20.40 35.09 12.30
CA LEU A 118 19.84 33.76 12.58
C LEU A 118 18.96 33.22 11.44
N ILE A 119 18.54 34.06 10.50
CA ILE A 119 17.72 33.63 9.36
C ILE A 119 18.64 33.02 8.28
N PRO A 120 18.45 31.74 7.91
CA PRO A 120 19.24 31.11 6.86
C PRO A 120 19.18 31.88 5.54
N GLY A 121 20.33 32.05 4.89
CA GLY A 121 20.43 32.80 3.64
C GLY A 121 20.37 34.33 3.77
N LEU A 122 20.13 34.91 4.96
CA LEU A 122 20.25 36.37 5.21
C LEU A 122 21.52 36.75 5.99
N ARG A 123 22.15 35.77 6.65
CA ARG A 123 23.30 35.97 7.53
C ARG A 123 24.48 36.70 6.87
N VAL A 124 24.98 36.19 5.74
CA VAL A 124 26.13 36.77 5.02
C VAL A 124 25.80 38.20 4.55
N TYR A 125 24.59 38.39 4.03
CA TYR A 125 24.11 39.70 3.58
C TYR A 125 23.90 40.71 4.72
N THR A 126 23.65 40.23 5.95
CA THR A 126 23.47 41.10 7.12
C THR A 126 24.76 41.87 7.43
N THR A 127 25.94 41.24 7.33
CA THR A 127 27.23 41.92 7.53
C THR A 127 27.45 43.00 6.47
N GLN A 128 27.13 42.70 5.20
CA GLN A 128 27.30 43.64 4.09
C GLN A 128 26.36 44.85 4.24
N VAL A 129 25.09 44.61 4.54
CA VAL A 129 24.07 45.66 4.69
C VAL A 129 24.34 46.51 5.93
N ALA A 130 24.79 45.90 7.02
CA ALA A 130 25.18 46.62 8.24
C ALA A 130 26.38 47.55 8.00
N GLY A 131 27.34 47.11 7.17
CA GLY A 131 28.49 47.92 6.79
C GLY A 131 28.09 49.13 5.96
N VAL A 132 27.30 48.91 4.91
CA VAL A 132 26.85 50.01 4.04
C VAL A 132 25.92 50.98 4.77
N SER A 133 25.03 50.48 5.63
CA SER A 133 24.14 51.30 6.45
C SER A 133 24.84 52.01 7.61
N ARG A 134 26.17 51.88 7.73
CA ARG A 134 27.01 52.46 8.78
C ARG A 134 26.48 52.21 10.20
N VAL A 135 26.06 50.97 10.46
CA VAL A 135 25.63 50.57 11.80
C VAL A 135 26.77 50.78 12.81
N PRO A 136 26.53 51.38 13.99
CA PRO A 136 27.57 51.59 14.99
C PRO A 136 28.24 50.28 15.39
N PHE A 137 29.56 50.26 15.47
CA PHE A 137 30.36 49.06 15.73
C PHE A 137 29.89 48.30 16.98
N ARG A 138 29.57 49.01 18.07
CA ARG A 138 29.07 48.42 19.31
C ARG A 138 27.73 47.70 19.12
N THR A 139 26.84 48.25 18.31
CA THR A 139 25.53 47.69 18.00
C THR A 139 25.67 46.45 17.12
N PHE A 140 26.59 46.47 16.16
CA PHE A 140 26.91 45.32 15.31
C PHE A 140 27.50 44.16 16.11
N VAL A 141 28.56 44.42 16.89
CA VAL A 141 29.21 43.40 17.73
C VAL A 141 28.25 42.83 18.78
N GLY A 142 27.41 43.69 19.38
CA GLY A 142 26.40 43.28 20.36
C GLY A 142 25.35 42.31 19.80
N GLY A 143 25.05 42.36 18.49
CA GLY A 143 24.18 41.36 17.84
C GLY A 143 24.93 40.17 17.24
N LEU A 144 26.17 40.39 16.77
CA LEU A 144 27.05 39.42 16.15
C LEU A 144 27.44 38.27 17.08
N LEU A 145 27.98 38.60 18.26
CA LEU A 145 28.50 37.62 19.21
C LEU A 145 27.44 36.62 19.69
N PRO A 146 26.25 37.04 20.18
CA PRO A 146 25.22 36.10 20.59
C PRO A 146 24.66 35.29 19.41
N ALA A 147 24.54 35.88 18.22
CA ALA A 147 24.06 35.15 17.04
C ALA A 147 25.06 34.05 16.62
N ASN A 148 26.37 34.37 16.62
CA ASN A 148 27.41 33.40 16.30
C ASN A 148 27.47 32.26 17.33
N ALA A 149 27.33 32.58 18.62
CA ALA A 149 27.31 31.56 19.67
C ALA A 149 26.16 30.57 19.48
N VAL A 150 24.94 31.08 19.26
CA VAL A 150 23.74 30.25 19.01
C VAL A 150 23.92 29.41 17.74
N TYR A 151 24.42 30.01 16.67
CA TYR A 151 24.58 29.33 15.40
C TYR A 151 25.64 28.23 15.43
N ILE A 152 26.83 28.50 15.98
CA ILE A 152 27.90 27.51 16.08
C ILE A 152 27.44 26.36 16.99
N ALA A 153 26.82 26.68 18.14
CA ALA A 153 26.27 25.67 19.03
C ALA A 153 25.20 24.79 18.36
N ALA A 154 24.31 25.39 17.56
CA ALA A 154 23.26 24.68 16.85
C ALA A 154 23.83 23.71 15.81
N PHE A 155 24.69 24.17 14.90
CA PHE A 155 25.18 23.33 13.79
C PHE A 155 26.27 22.34 14.20
N VAL A 156 27.20 22.74 15.07
CA VAL A 156 28.21 21.80 15.62
C VAL A 156 27.53 20.79 16.55
N GLY A 157 26.56 21.22 17.36
CA GLY A 157 25.77 20.35 18.23
C GLY A 157 24.92 19.34 17.44
N LEU A 158 24.27 19.78 16.37
CA LEU A 158 23.51 18.91 15.46
C LEU A 158 24.45 17.91 14.78
N GLY A 159 25.57 18.36 14.21
CA GLY A 159 26.57 17.47 13.62
C GLY A 159 27.13 16.44 14.62
N ALA A 160 27.32 16.83 15.88
CA ALA A 160 27.82 15.94 16.93
C ALA A 160 26.76 14.93 17.40
N ALA A 161 25.49 15.34 17.54
CA ALA A 161 24.38 14.49 17.96
C ALA A 161 24.02 13.44 16.90
N PHE A 162 23.99 13.84 15.63
CA PHE A 162 23.68 12.94 14.51
C PHE A 162 24.92 12.18 14.00
N GLY A 163 26.13 12.67 14.30
CA GLY A 163 27.38 12.08 13.82
C GLY A 163 27.59 10.64 14.29
N ARG A 164 27.27 10.31 15.55
CA ARG A 164 27.42 8.94 16.08
C ARG A 164 26.52 7.90 15.39
N PRO A 165 25.19 8.11 15.26
CA PRO A 165 24.35 7.18 14.51
C PRO A 165 24.68 7.13 13.01
N ILE A 166 25.10 8.25 12.39
CA ILE A 166 25.56 8.26 10.99
C ILE A 166 26.85 7.45 10.81
N LEU A 167 27.84 7.61 11.70
CA LEU A 167 29.10 6.86 11.66
C LEU A 167 28.88 5.35 11.92
N ALA A 168 27.97 5.01 12.83
CA ALA A 168 27.58 3.62 13.08
C ALA A 168 26.84 2.99 11.87
N LEU A 169 25.99 3.76 11.19
CA LEU A 169 25.32 3.32 9.95
C LEU A 169 26.31 3.15 8.80
N ILE A 170 27.33 4.02 8.69
CA ILE A 170 28.34 3.94 7.63
C ILE A 170 29.23 2.70 7.81
N GLN A 171 29.64 2.36 9.04
CA GLN A 171 30.48 1.17 9.29
C GLN A 171 29.73 -0.16 9.10
N LEU A 172 28.40 -0.18 9.20
CA LEU A 172 27.56 -1.34 8.88
C LEU A 172 27.15 -1.39 7.40
N ALA A 173 27.36 -0.32 6.62
CA ALA A 173 26.69 -0.13 5.34
C ALA A 173 27.61 0.29 4.18
N GLU A 174 28.76 -0.36 4.01
CA GLU A 174 29.52 -0.21 2.76
C GLU A 174 28.77 -0.76 1.53
N HIS A 175 27.70 -1.56 1.70
CA HIS A 175 26.85 -2.01 0.58
C HIS A 175 25.35 -1.71 0.75
N GLN A 176 24.81 -1.60 1.97
CA GLN A 176 23.36 -1.46 2.17
C GLN A 176 22.82 -0.03 1.99
N LEU A 177 23.62 1.01 2.29
CA LEU A 177 23.18 2.40 2.16
C LEU A 177 23.05 2.80 0.68
N LEU A 178 23.98 2.37 -0.16
CA LEU A 178 23.96 2.63 -1.60
C LEU A 178 22.78 1.94 -2.27
N ILE A 179 22.44 0.71 -1.84
CA ILE A 179 21.23 0.00 -2.28
C ILE A 179 19.97 0.73 -1.80
N ALA A 180 19.89 1.19 -0.55
CA ALA A 180 18.73 1.92 -0.04
C ALA A 180 18.50 3.24 -0.78
N VAL A 181 19.58 3.98 -1.08
CA VAL A 181 19.51 5.22 -1.88
C VAL A 181 19.11 4.92 -3.33
N LEU A 182 19.67 3.87 -3.95
CA LEU A 182 19.25 3.44 -5.29
C LEU A 182 17.77 3.04 -5.33
N ILE A 183 17.28 2.32 -4.32
CA ILE A 183 15.87 1.95 -4.20
C ILE A 183 15.00 3.21 -4.05
N LEU A 184 15.38 4.16 -3.19
CA LEU A 184 14.63 5.40 -3.02
C LEU A 184 14.59 6.23 -4.30
N VAL A 185 15.72 6.35 -4.99
CA VAL A 185 15.81 7.05 -6.29
C VAL A 185 14.97 6.32 -7.34
N ALA A 186 15.03 4.99 -7.41
CA ALA A 186 14.20 4.19 -8.31
C ALA A 186 12.71 4.37 -8.02
N LEU A 187 12.28 4.37 -6.76
CA LEU A 187 10.89 4.62 -6.36
C LEU A 187 10.42 6.02 -6.76
N LEU A 188 11.27 7.05 -6.58
CA LEU A 188 10.96 8.41 -7.01
C LEU A 188 10.88 8.51 -8.55
N VAL A 189 11.83 7.92 -9.28
CA VAL A 189 11.80 7.88 -10.75
C VAL A 189 10.54 7.17 -11.24
N VAL A 190 10.20 6.00 -10.69
CA VAL A 190 8.98 5.27 -10.99
C VAL A 190 7.75 6.15 -10.71
N PHE A 191 7.67 6.82 -9.56
CA PHE A 191 6.57 7.73 -9.24
C PHE A 191 6.43 8.86 -10.29
N PHE A 192 7.53 9.53 -10.64
CA PHE A 192 7.51 10.65 -11.59
C PHE A 192 7.25 10.22 -13.03
N VAL A 193 7.72 9.04 -13.43
CA VAL A 193 7.50 8.46 -14.77
C VAL A 193 6.08 7.93 -14.89
N VAL A 194 5.55 7.27 -13.86
CA VAL A 194 4.23 6.63 -13.88
C VAL A 194 3.10 7.62 -13.62
N ARG A 195 3.30 8.71 -12.87
CA ARG A 195 2.21 9.66 -12.54
C ARG A 195 1.51 10.26 -13.77
N THR A 196 2.27 10.56 -14.82
CA THR A 196 1.78 11.24 -16.02
C THR A 196 0.94 10.31 -16.90
N PRO A 197 1.41 9.11 -17.29
CA PRO A 197 0.59 8.13 -17.99
C PRO A 197 -0.57 7.64 -17.11
N LEU A 198 -0.36 7.41 -15.81
CA LEU A 198 -1.43 6.97 -14.91
C LEU A 198 -2.57 7.97 -14.86
N ARG A 199 -2.29 9.27 -14.74
CA ARG A 199 -3.34 10.31 -14.76
C ARG A 199 -4.09 10.33 -16.09
N ARG A 200 -3.40 10.16 -17.23
CA ARG A 200 -4.04 10.08 -18.55
C ARG A 200 -4.94 8.85 -18.67
N THR A 201 -4.47 7.69 -18.21
CA THR A 201 -5.23 6.45 -18.20
C THR A 201 -6.47 6.56 -17.30
N LEU A 202 -6.34 7.13 -16.10
CA LEU A 202 -7.47 7.35 -15.19
C LEU A 202 -8.54 8.26 -15.80
N VAL A 203 -8.14 9.34 -16.48
CA VAL A 203 -9.08 10.21 -17.21
C VAL A 203 -9.77 9.44 -18.36
N SER A 204 -9.03 8.62 -19.11
CA SER A 204 -9.62 7.80 -20.18
C SER A 204 -10.57 6.72 -19.65
N LEU A 205 -10.26 6.13 -18.49
CA LEU A 205 -11.13 5.17 -17.81
C LEU A 205 -12.43 5.86 -17.35
N GLN A 206 -12.32 7.04 -16.74
CA GLN A 206 -13.49 7.84 -16.33
C GLN A 206 -14.37 8.20 -17.53
N ALA A 207 -13.77 8.62 -18.65
CA ALA A 207 -14.49 8.90 -19.89
C ALA A 207 -15.18 7.64 -20.47
N ALA A 208 -14.57 6.46 -20.31
CA ALA A 208 -15.13 5.18 -20.71
C ALA A 208 -16.18 4.60 -19.73
N GLY A 209 -16.57 5.36 -18.71
CA GLY A 209 -17.62 4.98 -17.75
C GLY A 209 -17.13 4.23 -16.51
N TRP A 210 -15.82 4.16 -16.27
CA TRP A 210 -15.28 3.62 -15.02
C TRP A 210 -15.39 4.66 -13.89
N THR A 211 -16.16 4.34 -12.85
CA THR A 211 -16.50 5.26 -11.76
C THR A 211 -15.57 5.16 -10.54
N GLY A 212 -14.45 4.45 -10.68
CA GLY A 212 -13.42 4.27 -9.66
C GLY A 212 -13.29 2.82 -9.18
N PRO A 213 -12.22 2.48 -8.44
CA PRO A 213 -11.94 1.10 -8.04
C PRO A 213 -12.96 0.57 -7.03
N LEU A 214 -13.56 1.44 -6.22
CA LEU A 214 -14.48 1.07 -5.14
C LEU A 214 -15.95 1.06 -5.58
N ARG A 215 -16.28 1.41 -6.83
CA ARG A 215 -17.64 1.37 -7.36
C ARG A 215 -17.76 0.25 -8.38
N PHE A 216 -18.68 -0.67 -8.14
CA PHE A 216 -18.87 -1.86 -8.93
C PHE A 216 -20.10 -1.72 -9.82
N ARG A 217 -19.94 -1.94 -11.12
CA ARG A 217 -21.04 -2.26 -12.05
C ARG A 217 -20.94 -3.72 -12.40
N LEU A 218 -21.78 -4.53 -11.76
CA LEU A 218 -21.82 -5.97 -12.03
C LEU A 218 -23.00 -6.25 -12.93
N ASP A 219 -22.71 -6.29 -14.23
CA ASP A 219 -23.62 -6.81 -15.25
C ASP A 219 -23.80 -8.32 -15.01
N SER A 220 -24.99 -8.85 -15.31
CA SER A 220 -25.28 -10.28 -15.14
C SER A 220 -24.45 -11.13 -16.10
N ILE A 221 -23.21 -11.42 -15.72
CA ILE A 221 -22.32 -12.32 -16.46
C ILE A 221 -22.71 -13.76 -16.11
N GLY A 222 -22.82 -14.60 -17.14
CA GLY A 222 -23.34 -15.95 -17.00
C GLY A 222 -22.48 -16.82 -16.08
N VAL A 223 -23.13 -17.62 -15.22
CA VAL A 223 -22.52 -18.67 -14.37
C VAL A 223 -21.51 -19.53 -15.14
N ALA A 224 -21.85 -19.84 -16.39
CA ALA A 224 -21.03 -20.65 -17.28
C ALA A 224 -19.65 -20.03 -17.55
N LEU A 225 -19.54 -18.71 -17.67
CA LEU A 225 -18.25 -18.06 -17.90
C LEU A 225 -17.35 -18.20 -16.68
N ILE A 226 -17.89 -17.97 -15.48
CA ILE A 226 -17.10 -18.03 -14.25
C ILE A 226 -16.61 -19.45 -14.00
N LEU A 227 -17.51 -20.44 -14.10
CA LEU A 227 -17.13 -21.84 -13.96
C LEU A 227 -16.14 -22.28 -15.03
N GLY A 228 -16.32 -21.82 -16.28
CA GLY A 228 -15.37 -22.06 -17.36
C GLY A 228 -13.99 -21.47 -17.06
N CYS A 229 -13.93 -20.24 -16.55
CA CYS A 229 -12.68 -19.59 -16.17
C CYS A 229 -11.98 -20.30 -15.00
N LEU A 230 -12.72 -20.68 -13.95
CA LEU A 230 -12.18 -21.46 -12.83
C LEU A 230 -11.63 -22.81 -13.32
N GLY A 231 -12.38 -23.50 -14.16
CA GLY A 231 -11.94 -24.76 -14.79
C GLY A 231 -10.70 -24.59 -15.66
N LEU A 232 -10.60 -23.48 -16.41
CA LEU A 232 -9.44 -23.18 -17.25
C LEU A 232 -8.17 -22.98 -16.42
N ASN A 233 -8.27 -22.22 -15.31
CA ASN A 233 -7.16 -22.01 -14.39
C ASN A 233 -6.73 -23.33 -13.71
N PHE A 234 -7.70 -24.11 -13.23
CA PHE A 234 -7.44 -25.41 -12.61
C PHE A 234 -6.74 -26.35 -13.60
N ALA A 235 -7.27 -26.48 -14.81
CA ALA A 235 -6.70 -27.33 -15.86
C ALA A 235 -5.28 -26.90 -16.23
N GLY A 236 -5.05 -25.60 -16.44
CA GLY A 236 -3.73 -25.07 -16.73
C GLY A 236 -2.72 -25.36 -15.62
N ARG A 237 -3.10 -25.15 -14.35
CA ARG A 237 -2.24 -25.47 -13.20
C ARG A 237 -1.97 -26.96 -13.09
N SER A 238 -2.99 -27.82 -13.28
CA SER A 238 -2.82 -29.28 -13.26
C SER A 238 -1.84 -29.75 -14.32
N ILE A 239 -1.93 -29.22 -15.56
CA ILE A 239 -1.02 -29.55 -16.65
C ILE A 239 0.41 -29.08 -16.34
N ALA A 240 0.57 -27.86 -15.82
CA ALA A 240 1.88 -27.31 -15.49
C ALA A 240 2.60 -28.18 -14.44
N VAL A 241 1.89 -28.59 -13.39
CA VAL A 241 2.43 -29.45 -12.34
C VAL A 241 2.70 -30.86 -12.86
N ALA A 242 1.76 -31.46 -13.59
CA ALA A 242 1.90 -32.83 -14.10
C ALA A 242 3.07 -33.00 -15.09
N LEU A 243 3.33 -31.99 -15.92
CA LEU A 243 4.40 -32.00 -16.91
C LEU A 243 5.71 -31.35 -16.42
N GLY A 244 5.74 -30.83 -15.19
CA GLY A 244 6.92 -30.13 -14.66
C GLY A 244 7.30 -28.87 -15.47
N LEU A 245 6.31 -28.16 -16.01
CA LEU A 245 6.55 -26.99 -16.85
C LEU A 245 7.24 -25.87 -16.05
N PRO A 246 8.10 -25.07 -16.69
CA PRO A 246 8.74 -23.91 -16.05
C PRO A 246 7.79 -22.70 -15.90
N LEU A 247 6.47 -22.93 -15.70
CA LEU A 247 5.41 -21.92 -15.75
C LEU A 247 4.29 -22.25 -14.75
N PHE A 248 3.43 -21.29 -14.43
CA PHE A 248 2.30 -21.48 -13.50
C PHE A 248 1.01 -21.91 -14.20
N LEU A 249 0.68 -21.28 -15.33
CA LEU A 249 -0.51 -21.49 -16.17
C LEU A 249 -1.85 -21.44 -15.42
N ASP A 250 -1.95 -20.63 -14.38
CA ASP A 250 -3.07 -20.61 -13.43
C ASP A 250 -4.00 -19.38 -13.57
N SER A 251 -3.77 -18.53 -14.57
CA SER A 251 -4.40 -17.21 -14.65
C SER A 251 -5.08 -16.88 -15.98
N THR A 252 -5.22 -17.85 -16.90
CA THR A 252 -5.89 -17.63 -18.20
C THR A 252 -7.36 -17.29 -18.02
N GLY A 253 -8.07 -18.06 -17.19
CA GLY A 253 -9.46 -17.79 -16.82
C GLY A 253 -9.61 -16.50 -16.02
N THR A 254 -8.61 -16.16 -15.21
CA THR A 254 -8.53 -14.90 -14.44
C THR A 254 -8.50 -13.68 -15.36
N VAL A 255 -7.63 -13.69 -16.37
CA VAL A 255 -7.53 -12.62 -17.37
C VAL A 255 -8.78 -12.57 -18.25
N LEU A 256 -9.29 -13.74 -18.70
CA LEU A 256 -10.51 -13.84 -19.51
C LEU A 256 -11.72 -13.25 -18.77
N ALA A 257 -11.92 -13.63 -17.51
CA ALA A 257 -12.99 -13.10 -16.67
C ALA A 257 -12.84 -11.59 -16.45
N GLY A 258 -11.61 -11.09 -16.33
CA GLY A 258 -11.33 -9.66 -16.27
C GLY A 258 -11.77 -8.93 -17.53
N VAL A 259 -11.25 -9.33 -18.70
CA VAL A 259 -11.51 -8.64 -19.97
C VAL A 259 -12.99 -8.72 -20.36
N VAL A 260 -13.68 -9.83 -20.07
CA VAL A 260 -15.09 -10.03 -20.40
C VAL A 260 -16.04 -9.47 -19.35
N GLY A 261 -15.65 -9.49 -18.07
CA GLY A 261 -16.53 -9.20 -16.95
C GLY A 261 -16.16 -8.00 -16.08
N GLY A 262 -15.02 -7.38 -16.34
CA GLY A 262 -14.48 -6.25 -15.59
C GLY A 262 -13.55 -6.65 -14.43
N PRO A 263 -12.91 -5.64 -13.78
CA PRO A 263 -11.81 -5.83 -12.83
C PRO A 263 -12.14 -6.81 -11.70
N TRP A 264 -13.28 -6.60 -11.05
CA TRP A 264 -13.64 -7.36 -9.87
C TRP A 264 -14.01 -8.80 -10.19
N LEU A 265 -14.62 -9.07 -11.36
CA LEU A 265 -14.86 -10.45 -11.76
C LEU A 265 -13.53 -11.18 -12.01
N GLY A 266 -12.62 -10.57 -12.77
CA GLY A 266 -11.30 -11.13 -13.02
C GLY A 266 -10.55 -11.40 -11.72
N GLY A 267 -10.47 -10.39 -10.85
CA GLY A 267 -9.79 -10.51 -9.56
C GLY A 267 -10.40 -11.60 -8.66
N SER A 268 -11.73 -11.65 -8.54
CA SER A 268 -12.41 -12.69 -7.75
C SER A 268 -12.17 -14.09 -8.31
N VAL A 269 -12.22 -14.27 -9.63
CA VAL A 269 -11.91 -15.57 -10.26
C VAL A 269 -10.49 -16.00 -9.93
N GLY A 270 -9.50 -15.10 -10.05
CA GLY A 270 -8.11 -15.42 -9.73
C GLY A 270 -7.90 -15.78 -8.26
N PHE A 271 -8.49 -15.01 -7.35
CA PHE A 271 -8.40 -15.28 -5.92
C PHE A 271 -9.03 -16.64 -5.56
N ILE A 272 -10.24 -16.90 -6.05
CA ILE A 272 -10.95 -18.17 -5.81
C ILE A 272 -10.17 -19.34 -6.42
N SER A 273 -9.61 -19.17 -7.63
CA SER A 273 -8.83 -20.23 -8.30
C SER A 273 -7.65 -20.68 -7.45
N ASN A 274 -6.87 -19.73 -6.91
CA ASN A 274 -5.70 -20.06 -6.09
C ASN A 274 -6.07 -20.72 -4.75
N LEU A 275 -7.22 -20.39 -4.16
CA LEU A 275 -7.74 -21.09 -2.98
C LEU A 275 -8.22 -22.51 -3.30
N VAL A 276 -8.82 -22.71 -4.48
CA VAL A 276 -9.17 -24.05 -4.94
C VAL A 276 -7.89 -24.86 -5.18
N SER A 277 -6.92 -24.29 -5.89
CA SER A 277 -5.63 -24.91 -6.16
C SER A 277 -4.86 -25.24 -4.88
N SER A 278 -4.94 -24.40 -3.83
CA SER A 278 -4.25 -24.64 -2.57
C SER A 278 -4.73 -25.88 -1.82
N ASN A 279 -6.01 -26.18 -1.94
CA ASN A 279 -6.60 -27.34 -1.27
C ASN A 279 -6.57 -28.61 -2.12
N THR A 280 -6.01 -28.56 -3.33
CA THR A 280 -6.11 -29.65 -4.31
C THR A 280 -4.78 -30.02 -4.95
N ILE A 281 -4.12 -29.07 -5.61
CA ILE A 281 -2.94 -29.31 -6.44
C ILE A 281 -1.66 -28.90 -5.71
N ASP A 282 -1.64 -27.71 -5.13
CA ASP A 282 -0.43 -27.10 -4.59
C ASP A 282 -0.72 -26.32 -3.32
N PRO A 283 -0.39 -26.86 -2.13
CA PRO A 283 -0.62 -26.22 -0.84
C PRO A 283 -0.08 -24.79 -0.72
N THR A 284 0.94 -24.44 -1.51
CA THR A 284 1.56 -23.12 -1.47
C THR A 284 0.81 -22.06 -2.27
N ALA A 285 -0.25 -22.42 -3.01
CA ALA A 285 -0.96 -21.50 -3.91
C ALA A 285 -1.81 -20.42 -3.20
N ALA A 286 -2.24 -20.64 -1.94
CA ALA A 286 -3.20 -19.76 -1.26
C ALA A 286 -2.72 -18.30 -1.11
N PRO A 287 -1.47 -18.02 -0.65
CA PRO A 287 -0.96 -16.66 -0.54
C PRO A 287 -0.92 -15.92 -1.88
N TYR A 288 -0.67 -16.65 -2.97
CA TYR A 288 -0.62 -16.10 -4.32
C TYR A 288 -2.00 -15.72 -4.88
N GLY A 289 -3.09 -16.03 -4.17
CA GLY A 289 -4.42 -15.54 -4.53
C GLY A 289 -4.49 -14.01 -4.63
N ILE A 290 -3.67 -13.28 -3.86
CA ILE A 290 -3.55 -11.82 -3.95
C ILE A 290 -2.92 -11.40 -5.29
N VAL A 291 -1.92 -12.14 -5.77
CA VAL A 291 -1.27 -11.92 -7.07
C VAL A 291 -2.27 -12.14 -8.18
N SER A 292 -2.96 -13.29 -8.17
CA SER A 292 -4.01 -13.61 -9.15
C SER A 292 -5.16 -12.61 -9.11
N PHE A 293 -5.54 -12.13 -7.93
CA PHE A 293 -6.52 -11.05 -7.80
C PHE A 293 -6.06 -9.77 -8.51
N ALA A 294 -4.83 -9.32 -8.25
CA ALA A 294 -4.27 -8.11 -8.84
C ALA A 294 -4.17 -8.20 -10.37
N VAL A 295 -3.71 -9.36 -10.88
CA VAL A 295 -3.63 -9.67 -12.31
C VAL A 295 -5.02 -9.60 -12.96
N GLY A 296 -6.01 -10.28 -12.39
CA GLY A 296 -7.39 -10.28 -12.90
C GLY A 296 -8.05 -8.91 -12.85
N PHE A 297 -7.77 -8.15 -11.78
CA PHE A 297 -8.27 -6.79 -11.61
C PHE A 297 -7.76 -5.87 -12.72
N VAL A 298 -6.45 -5.86 -12.94
CA VAL A 298 -5.88 -4.98 -13.96
C VAL A 298 -6.23 -5.45 -15.37
N ALA A 299 -6.33 -6.76 -15.60
CA ALA A 299 -6.88 -7.28 -16.85
C ALA A 299 -8.29 -6.77 -17.13
N GLY A 300 -9.13 -6.63 -16.10
CA GLY A 300 -10.47 -6.09 -16.29
C GLY A 300 -10.55 -4.59 -16.53
N LEU A 301 -9.53 -3.80 -16.18
CA LEU A 301 -9.47 -2.38 -16.57
C LEU A 301 -9.28 -2.24 -18.09
N ALA A 302 -8.63 -3.22 -18.72
CA ALA A 302 -8.40 -3.26 -20.16
C ALA A 302 -9.73 -3.27 -20.96
N ARG A 303 -10.81 -3.81 -20.38
CA ARG A 303 -12.17 -3.81 -20.94
C ARG A 303 -12.65 -2.39 -21.28
N TYR A 304 -12.52 -1.46 -20.32
CA TYR A 304 -12.97 -0.07 -20.49
C TYR A 304 -12.15 0.69 -21.53
N LEU A 305 -10.88 0.32 -21.70
CA LEU A 305 -9.98 0.92 -22.67
C LEU A 305 -10.03 0.26 -24.06
N ASN A 306 -10.88 -0.78 -24.22
CA ASN A 306 -11.00 -1.58 -25.44
C ASN A 306 -9.67 -2.19 -25.92
N TRP A 307 -8.77 -2.54 -24.99
CA TRP A 307 -7.46 -3.08 -25.33
C TRP A 307 -7.55 -4.44 -26.02
N GLN A 308 -8.58 -5.22 -25.74
CA GLN A 308 -8.87 -6.51 -26.39
C GLN A 308 -9.07 -6.39 -27.91
N LYS A 309 -9.46 -5.20 -28.41
CA LYS A 309 -9.70 -4.93 -29.84
C LYS A 309 -8.46 -4.44 -30.59
N ARG A 310 -7.32 -4.21 -29.92
CA ARG A 310 -6.12 -3.57 -30.51
C ARG A 310 -4.85 -4.35 -30.19
N ALA A 311 -3.98 -4.55 -31.17
CA ALA A 311 -2.68 -5.23 -30.96
C ALA A 311 -1.81 -4.54 -29.89
N SER A 312 -1.79 -3.20 -29.86
CA SER A 312 -1.08 -2.45 -28.82
C SER A 312 -1.67 -2.67 -27.42
N GLY A 313 -2.97 -2.96 -27.33
CA GLY A 313 -3.67 -3.30 -26.10
C GLY A 313 -3.32 -4.70 -25.60
N TRP A 314 -3.08 -5.65 -26.51
CA TRP A 314 -2.61 -7.00 -26.17
C TRP A 314 -1.23 -6.96 -25.53
N VAL A 315 -0.30 -6.23 -26.17
CA VAL A 315 1.06 -6.03 -25.65
C VAL A 315 1.03 -5.29 -24.30
N ALA A 316 0.23 -4.23 -24.19
CA ALA A 316 0.08 -3.51 -22.93
C ALA A 316 -0.48 -4.41 -21.82
N LEU A 317 -1.51 -5.20 -22.11
CA LEU A 317 -2.10 -6.12 -21.15
C LEU A 317 -1.07 -7.16 -20.68
N TRP A 318 -0.32 -7.77 -21.60
CA TRP A 318 0.76 -8.72 -21.28
C TRP A 318 1.83 -8.11 -20.38
N LEU A 319 2.41 -6.97 -20.77
CA LEU A 319 3.48 -6.35 -20.00
C LEU A 319 3.01 -5.91 -18.61
N ILE A 320 1.77 -5.42 -18.50
CA ILE A 320 1.22 -4.96 -17.23
C ILE A 320 0.90 -6.13 -16.31
N THR A 321 0.27 -7.21 -16.80
CA THR A 321 -0.01 -8.39 -15.97
C THR A 321 1.28 -9.09 -15.54
N PHE A 322 2.30 -9.14 -16.40
CA PHE A 322 3.66 -9.57 -16.08
C PHE A 322 4.25 -8.76 -14.92
N VAL A 323 4.35 -7.43 -15.07
CA VAL A 323 4.97 -6.57 -14.05
C VAL A 323 4.21 -6.67 -12.72
N ILE A 324 2.88 -6.69 -12.76
CA ILE A 324 2.07 -6.82 -11.55
C ILE A 324 2.29 -8.16 -10.88
N ALA A 325 2.31 -9.25 -11.64
CA ALA A 325 2.55 -10.57 -11.10
C ALA A 325 3.88 -10.59 -10.33
N THR A 326 4.98 -10.21 -10.99
CA THR A 326 6.32 -10.26 -10.43
C THR A 326 6.50 -9.33 -9.23
N VAL A 327 5.97 -8.11 -9.30
CA VAL A 327 6.11 -7.13 -8.20
C VAL A 327 5.31 -7.55 -6.97
N VAL A 328 4.13 -8.15 -7.14
CA VAL A 328 3.28 -8.57 -6.02
C VAL A 328 3.72 -9.94 -5.47
N SER A 329 4.21 -10.85 -6.32
CA SER A 329 4.67 -12.18 -5.90
C SER A 329 6.03 -12.14 -5.20
N THR A 330 6.98 -11.29 -5.64
CA THR A 330 8.34 -11.28 -5.07
C THR A 330 8.38 -11.12 -3.54
N PRO A 331 7.64 -10.18 -2.90
CA PRO A 331 7.59 -10.10 -1.44
C PRO A 331 6.99 -11.35 -0.80
N LEU A 332 5.99 -11.96 -1.43
CA LEU A 332 5.38 -13.20 -0.96
C LEU A 332 6.37 -14.37 -1.05
N ASN A 333 7.16 -14.46 -2.11
CA ASN A 333 8.22 -15.46 -2.26
C ASN A 333 9.22 -15.40 -1.10
N PHE A 334 9.55 -14.21 -0.59
CA PHE A 334 10.40 -14.07 0.60
C PHE A 334 9.75 -14.59 1.88
N ILE A 335 8.45 -14.35 2.05
CA ILE A 335 7.70 -14.75 3.25
C ILE A 335 7.47 -16.26 3.25
N VAL A 336 7.09 -16.83 2.10
CA VAL A 336 6.64 -18.22 1.97
C VAL A 336 7.80 -19.17 1.69
N SER A 337 8.75 -18.78 0.82
CA SER A 337 9.74 -19.66 0.23
C SER A 337 11.18 -19.13 0.32
N GLY A 338 11.43 -18.12 1.16
CA GLY A 338 12.76 -17.55 1.37
C GLY A 338 13.38 -16.85 0.14
N GLY A 339 12.55 -16.46 -0.82
CA GLY A 339 12.92 -15.74 -2.05
C GLY A 339 12.78 -16.57 -3.33
N LYS A 340 12.47 -17.85 -3.21
CA LYS A 340 12.24 -18.77 -4.33
C LYS A 340 10.79 -18.68 -4.83
N SER A 341 10.61 -18.94 -6.11
CA SER A 341 9.33 -18.92 -6.84
C SER A 341 8.53 -20.23 -6.73
N ASN A 342 9.15 -21.30 -6.21
CA ASN A 342 8.64 -22.68 -6.23
C ASN A 342 8.44 -23.25 -7.65
N VAL A 343 9.03 -22.61 -8.66
CA VAL A 343 9.14 -23.11 -10.03
C VAL A 343 10.61 -23.31 -10.34
N TRP A 344 10.95 -24.47 -10.91
CA TRP A 344 12.36 -24.86 -11.06
C TRP A 344 13.19 -23.84 -11.87
N LEU A 345 12.60 -23.20 -12.88
CA LEU A 345 13.27 -22.19 -13.71
C LEU A 345 13.66 -20.96 -12.87
N GLY A 346 12.68 -20.37 -12.17
CA GLY A 346 12.91 -19.20 -11.33
C GLY A 346 13.85 -19.50 -10.17
N ASP A 347 13.73 -20.69 -9.57
CA ASP A 347 14.57 -21.13 -8.47
C ASP A 347 16.03 -21.39 -8.90
N SER A 348 16.24 -21.88 -10.12
CA SER A 348 17.57 -22.07 -10.69
C SER A 348 18.25 -20.72 -10.95
N ILE A 349 17.50 -19.74 -11.45
CA ILE A 349 18.00 -18.38 -11.67
C ILE A 349 18.31 -17.72 -10.31
N TYR A 350 17.42 -17.84 -9.33
CA TYR A 350 17.64 -17.31 -7.99
C TYR A 350 18.90 -17.88 -7.34
N THR A 351 19.08 -19.21 -7.38
CA THR A 351 20.26 -19.86 -6.79
C THR A 351 21.55 -19.51 -7.53
N THR A 352 21.53 -19.40 -8.85
CA THR A 352 22.69 -18.98 -9.65
C THR A 352 23.11 -17.55 -9.35
N LEU A 353 22.15 -16.62 -9.31
CA LEU A 353 22.42 -15.20 -9.06
C LEU A 353 22.86 -14.94 -7.61
N THR A 354 22.27 -15.64 -6.64
CA THR A 354 22.71 -15.56 -5.25
C THR A 354 24.10 -16.19 -5.06
N GLY A 355 24.41 -17.27 -5.78
CA GLY A 355 25.76 -17.85 -5.84
C GLY A 355 26.79 -16.90 -6.45
N ALA A 356 26.38 -16.02 -7.37
CA ALA A 356 27.21 -14.93 -7.91
C ALA A 356 27.28 -13.69 -6.99
N HIS A 357 26.86 -13.80 -5.73
CA HIS A 357 26.83 -12.73 -4.73
C HIS A 357 25.92 -11.53 -5.08
N LEU A 358 24.93 -11.68 -5.96
CA LEU A 358 23.93 -10.62 -6.16
C LEU A 358 23.02 -10.49 -4.93
N PRO A 359 22.52 -9.26 -4.63
CA PRO A 359 21.51 -9.06 -3.60
C PRO A 359 20.30 -9.97 -3.81
N ARG A 360 19.87 -10.66 -2.74
CA ARG A 360 18.76 -11.64 -2.79
C ARG A 360 17.49 -11.07 -3.42
N ILE A 361 17.17 -9.80 -3.19
CA ILE A 361 16.00 -9.13 -3.76
C ILE A 361 16.09 -9.08 -5.29
N ILE A 362 17.26 -8.72 -5.83
CA ILE A 362 17.47 -8.66 -7.29
C ILE A 362 17.39 -10.06 -7.89
N ALA A 363 18.02 -11.04 -7.24
CA ALA A 363 17.95 -12.43 -7.67
C ALA A 363 16.51 -12.97 -7.68
N ALA A 364 15.71 -12.63 -6.67
CA ALA A 364 14.31 -13.06 -6.57
C ALA A 364 13.45 -12.41 -7.66
N VAL A 365 13.58 -11.09 -7.86
CA VAL A 365 12.84 -10.39 -8.93
C VAL A 365 13.19 -10.96 -10.30
N LEU A 366 14.47 -11.22 -10.58
CA LEU A 366 14.90 -11.74 -11.88
C LEU A 366 14.47 -13.20 -12.11
N GLY A 367 14.57 -14.03 -11.06
CA GLY A 367 14.09 -15.41 -11.13
C GLY A 367 12.58 -15.47 -11.36
N GLU A 368 11.82 -14.68 -10.63
CA GLU A 368 10.37 -14.56 -10.79
C GLU A 368 9.99 -14.00 -12.17
N ALA A 369 10.65 -12.92 -12.61
CA ALA A 369 10.38 -12.31 -13.91
C ALA A 369 10.62 -13.27 -15.08
N ALA A 370 11.62 -14.14 -14.97
CA ALA A 370 11.91 -15.14 -16.01
C ALA A 370 10.80 -16.19 -16.16
N VAL A 371 10.04 -16.45 -15.09
CA VAL A 371 8.88 -17.35 -15.10
C VAL A 371 7.62 -16.58 -15.55
N ASP A 372 7.35 -15.43 -14.94
CA ASP A 372 6.13 -14.65 -15.19
C ASP A 372 6.05 -14.09 -16.62
N LEU A 373 7.17 -13.68 -17.22
CA LEU A 373 7.17 -13.06 -18.55
C LEU A 373 6.59 -13.99 -19.63
N PRO A 374 7.08 -15.23 -19.82
CA PRO A 374 6.47 -16.18 -20.74
C PRO A 374 5.10 -16.68 -20.27
N ASP A 375 4.91 -16.87 -18.96
CA ASP A 375 3.63 -17.33 -18.39
C ASP A 375 2.48 -16.36 -18.72
N LYS A 376 2.70 -15.07 -18.49
CA LYS A 376 1.70 -14.03 -18.77
C LYS A 376 1.50 -13.80 -20.26
N LEU A 377 2.49 -14.08 -21.10
CA LEU A 377 2.31 -14.01 -22.56
C LEU A 377 1.29 -15.06 -23.00
N ILE A 378 1.50 -16.32 -22.62
CA ILE A 378 0.62 -17.45 -22.96
C ILE A 378 -0.78 -17.19 -22.39
N THR A 379 -0.84 -16.78 -21.12
CA THR A 379 -2.07 -16.46 -20.39
C THR A 379 -2.90 -15.39 -21.11
N VAL A 380 -2.28 -14.26 -21.46
CA VAL A 380 -2.99 -13.13 -22.10
C VAL A 380 -3.42 -13.47 -23.52
N VAL A 381 -2.54 -14.09 -24.32
CA VAL A 381 -2.87 -14.48 -25.69
C VAL A 381 -4.03 -15.48 -25.70
N ALA A 382 -3.98 -16.52 -24.88
CA ALA A 382 -5.05 -17.51 -24.80
C ALA A 382 -6.37 -16.88 -24.33
N ALA A 383 -6.34 -16.04 -23.29
CA ALA A 383 -7.52 -15.35 -22.79
C ALA A 383 -8.16 -14.44 -23.84
N LEU A 384 -7.36 -13.67 -24.58
CA LEU A 384 -7.87 -12.74 -25.59
C LEU A 384 -8.40 -13.45 -26.83
N LEU A 385 -7.77 -14.55 -27.27
CA LEU A 385 -8.30 -15.38 -28.36
C LEU A 385 -9.66 -15.99 -27.98
N ILE A 386 -9.78 -16.52 -26.76
CA ILE A 386 -11.07 -17.02 -26.26
C ILE A 386 -12.10 -15.88 -26.20
N ALA A 387 -11.71 -14.71 -25.68
CA ALA A 387 -12.60 -13.55 -25.58
C ALA A 387 -13.11 -13.06 -26.95
N GLN A 388 -12.29 -13.14 -28.00
CA GLN A 388 -12.69 -12.79 -29.37
C GLN A 388 -13.69 -13.79 -29.97
N GLY A 389 -13.65 -15.06 -29.53
CA GLY A 389 -14.61 -16.08 -29.95
C GLY A 389 -15.95 -16.05 -29.21
N LEU A 390 -16.05 -15.31 -28.10
CA LEU A 390 -17.29 -15.21 -27.33
C LEU A 390 -18.28 -14.22 -27.99
N PRO A 391 -19.58 -14.57 -28.05
CA PRO A 391 -20.61 -13.64 -28.55
C PRO A 391 -20.69 -12.39 -27.67
N GLU A 392 -20.93 -11.22 -28.28
CA GLU A 392 -21.03 -9.97 -27.51
C GLU A 392 -22.12 -10.08 -26.41
N PRO A 393 -21.83 -9.62 -25.17
CA PRO A 393 -22.79 -9.70 -24.09
C PRO A 393 -24.09 -8.97 -24.45
N ARG A 394 -25.23 -9.67 -24.41
CA ARG A 394 -26.54 -9.00 -24.49
C ARG A 394 -26.63 -8.00 -23.33
N ALA A 395 -27.03 -6.76 -23.63
CA ALA A 395 -27.19 -5.71 -22.63
C ALA A 395 -27.96 -6.24 -21.39
N ALA A 396 -27.28 -6.25 -20.23
CA ALA A 396 -27.87 -6.77 -19.00
C ALA A 396 -29.07 -5.91 -18.61
N ARG A 397 -30.19 -6.56 -18.24
CA ARG A 397 -31.46 -5.89 -17.90
C ARG A 397 -31.42 -5.11 -16.58
N THR A 398 -30.35 -5.24 -15.79
CA THR A 398 -30.17 -4.56 -14.49
C THR A 398 -28.69 -4.52 -14.11
N SER A 399 -28.06 -3.35 -14.21
CA SER A 399 -26.72 -3.13 -13.63
C SER A 399 -26.87 -2.95 -12.12
N ALA A 400 -26.25 -3.83 -11.33
CA ALA A 400 -26.19 -3.66 -9.88
C ALA A 400 -24.99 -2.75 -9.54
N ASP A 401 -25.29 -1.50 -9.15
CA ASP A 401 -24.29 -0.56 -8.64
C ASP A 401 -24.05 -0.82 -7.14
N LEU A 402 -22.85 -1.29 -6.80
CA LEU A 402 -22.39 -1.46 -5.43
C LEU A 402 -21.26 -0.43 -5.17
N ASP A 403 -21.17 0.15 -3.97
CA ASP A 403 -20.12 1.09 -3.60
C ASP A 403 -19.40 0.57 -2.34
N LEU A 404 -18.17 0.06 -2.50
CA LEU A 404 -17.32 -0.42 -1.41
C LEU A 404 -16.84 0.74 -0.53
N ALA A 405 -16.65 1.94 -1.10
CA ALA A 405 -16.24 3.09 -0.31
C ALA A 405 -17.34 3.44 0.68
N GLU A 406 -18.60 3.37 0.25
CA GLU A 406 -19.75 3.49 1.13
C GLU A 406 -19.75 2.39 2.20
N ALA A 407 -19.48 1.14 1.83
CA ALA A 407 -19.42 0.01 2.78
C ALA A 407 -18.37 0.20 3.89
N VAL A 408 -17.16 0.65 3.52
CA VAL A 408 -16.04 0.90 4.45
C VAL A 408 -16.32 2.14 5.31
N THR A 409 -16.84 3.21 4.71
CA THR A 409 -17.13 4.46 5.44
C THR A 409 -18.40 4.38 6.28
N PHE A 410 -19.33 3.48 6.00
CA PHE A 410 -20.58 3.28 6.74
C PHE A 410 -20.37 3.12 8.25
N VAL A 411 -19.36 2.34 8.64
CA VAL A 411 -19.02 2.11 10.06
C VAL A 411 -18.57 3.43 10.72
N VAL A 412 -17.61 4.14 10.12
CA VAL A 412 -17.00 5.35 10.69
C VAL A 412 -17.95 6.56 10.62
N ARG A 413 -18.83 6.61 9.63
CA ARG A 413 -19.84 7.66 9.47
C ARG A 413 -20.94 7.60 10.52
N SER A 414 -21.13 6.44 11.15
CA SER A 414 -22.19 6.21 12.11
C SER A 414 -21.97 6.96 13.43
N LYS A 415 -23.06 7.48 14.02
CA LYS A 415 -22.97 8.11 15.34
C LYS A 415 -22.50 7.11 16.39
N ARG A 416 -21.56 7.56 17.24
CA ARG A 416 -20.94 6.77 18.32
C ARG A 416 -20.34 5.45 17.82
N TRP A 417 -19.81 5.43 16.59
CA TRP A 417 -19.25 4.22 15.96
C TRP A 417 -18.22 3.53 16.84
N VAL A 418 -17.34 4.28 17.52
CA VAL A 418 -16.33 3.73 18.44
C VAL A 418 -16.98 2.87 19.52
N ARG A 419 -18.06 3.33 20.14
CA ARG A 419 -18.77 2.56 21.19
C ARG A 419 -19.40 1.29 20.62
N LYS A 420 -20.00 1.39 19.44
CA LYS A 420 -20.63 0.23 18.76
C LYS A 420 -19.58 -0.81 18.36
N LEU A 421 -18.43 -0.35 17.89
CA LEU A 421 -17.29 -1.19 17.50
C LEU A 421 -16.63 -1.85 18.71
N LEU A 422 -16.41 -1.11 19.80
CA LEU A 422 -15.90 -1.64 21.06
C LEU A 422 -16.85 -2.66 21.70
N ALA A 423 -18.17 -2.49 21.56
CA ALA A 423 -19.13 -3.50 22.00
C ALA A 423 -18.99 -4.81 21.20
N GLY A 424 -18.77 -4.73 19.88
CA GLY A 424 -18.44 -5.89 19.05
C GLY A 424 -17.11 -6.53 19.44
N ALA A 425 -16.09 -5.71 19.69
CA ALA A 425 -14.78 -6.14 20.17
C ALA A 425 -14.88 -6.91 21.49
N ALA A 426 -15.64 -6.38 22.45
CA ALA A 426 -15.89 -7.04 23.73
C ALA A 426 -16.62 -8.38 23.54
N CYS A 427 -17.62 -8.44 22.65
CA CYS A 427 -18.31 -9.69 22.35
C CYS A 427 -17.36 -10.76 21.78
N LEU A 428 -16.40 -10.36 20.94
CA LEU A 428 -15.38 -11.26 20.40
C LEU A 428 -14.34 -11.67 21.44
N LEU A 429 -13.92 -10.76 22.32
CA LEU A 429 -13.01 -11.05 23.44
C LEU A 429 -13.59 -12.14 24.36
N PHE A 430 -14.90 -12.08 24.62
CA PHE A 430 -15.63 -13.04 25.43
C PHE A 430 -16.34 -14.14 24.62
N SER A 431 -15.91 -14.36 23.37
CA SER A 431 -16.53 -15.35 22.47
C SER A 431 -16.54 -16.77 23.02
N TRP A 432 -15.57 -17.11 23.88
CA TRP A 432 -15.49 -18.41 24.57
C TRP A 432 -16.69 -18.71 25.49
N LEU A 433 -17.49 -17.70 25.88
CA LEU A 433 -18.73 -17.89 26.63
C LEU A 433 -19.95 -18.26 25.75
N ILE A 434 -19.77 -18.43 24.43
CA ILE A 434 -20.82 -18.71 23.42
C ILE A 434 -21.85 -17.57 23.27
N VAL A 435 -22.49 -17.11 24.34
CA VAL A 435 -23.50 -16.04 24.33
C VAL A 435 -22.97 -14.74 23.72
N PRO A 436 -21.77 -14.23 24.08
CA PRO A 436 -21.22 -13.03 23.44
C PRO A 436 -20.93 -13.23 21.95
N PHE A 437 -20.52 -14.43 21.55
CA PHE A 437 -20.34 -14.77 20.14
C PHE A 437 -21.66 -14.76 19.37
N LEU A 438 -22.73 -15.33 19.93
CA LEU A 438 -24.08 -15.27 19.35
C LEU A 438 -24.61 -13.83 19.25
N LEU A 439 -24.34 -12.98 20.24
CA LEU A 439 -24.66 -11.56 20.21
C LEU A 439 -23.97 -10.84 19.05
N PHE A 440 -22.68 -11.10 18.85
CA PHE A 440 -21.89 -10.51 17.78
C PHE A 440 -22.41 -10.89 16.38
N ILE A 441 -22.68 -12.19 16.18
CA ILE A 441 -23.26 -12.69 14.93
C ILE A 441 -24.65 -12.09 14.70
N GLY A 442 -25.52 -12.10 15.71
CA GLY A 442 -26.86 -11.53 15.63
C GLY A 442 -26.85 -10.04 15.29
N TYR A 443 -25.88 -9.29 15.82
CA TYR A 443 -25.71 -7.88 15.48
C TYR A 443 -25.31 -7.68 14.02
N SER A 444 -24.49 -8.57 13.45
CA SER A 444 -24.16 -8.56 12.00
C SER A 444 -25.39 -8.79 11.12
N VAL A 445 -26.31 -9.67 11.54
CA VAL A 445 -27.61 -9.84 10.88
C VAL A 445 -28.47 -8.57 11.01
N LYS A 446 -28.49 -7.93 12.18
CA LYS A 446 -29.22 -6.67 12.42
C LYS A 446 -28.70 -5.54 11.53
N ILE A 447 -27.39 -5.42 11.35
CA ILE A 447 -26.77 -4.47 10.40
C ILE A 447 -27.26 -4.76 8.98
N SER A 448 -27.19 -6.03 8.56
CA SER A 448 -27.62 -6.43 7.20
C SER A 448 -29.08 -6.08 6.92
N ARG A 449 -29.98 -6.30 7.91
CA ARG A 449 -31.39 -5.89 7.81
C ARG A 449 -31.55 -4.36 7.74
N ALA A 450 -30.84 -3.62 8.58
CA ALA A 450 -30.92 -2.15 8.61
C ALA A 450 -30.47 -1.54 7.26
N VAL A 451 -29.37 -2.05 6.70
CA VAL A 451 -28.84 -1.61 5.40
C VAL A 451 -29.78 -1.99 4.26
N ARG A 452 -30.38 -3.20 4.28
CA ARG A 452 -31.41 -3.59 3.32
C ARG A 452 -32.61 -2.63 3.36
N ALA A 453 -33.03 -2.20 4.55
CA ALA A 453 -34.09 -1.21 4.74
C ALA A 453 -33.69 0.24 4.36
N GLY A 454 -32.46 0.46 3.85
CA GLY A 454 -31.99 1.78 3.42
C GLY A 454 -31.36 2.64 4.52
N SER A 455 -31.08 2.07 5.71
CA SER A 455 -30.43 2.81 6.80
C SER A 455 -28.98 3.16 6.45
N ARG A 456 -28.57 4.40 6.74
CA ARG A 456 -27.20 4.91 6.51
C ARG A 456 -26.32 4.93 7.77
N GLU A 457 -26.81 4.42 8.89
CA GLU A 457 -26.08 4.34 10.16
C GLU A 457 -26.17 2.94 10.78
N LEU A 458 -25.17 2.59 11.59
CA LEU A 458 -25.16 1.37 12.39
C LEU A 458 -26.33 1.36 13.39
N PRO A 459 -27.09 0.26 13.50
CA PRO A 459 -28.17 0.15 14.47
C PRO A 459 -27.64 0.17 15.92
N PRO A 460 -28.45 0.58 16.91
CA PRO A 460 -28.06 0.50 18.32
C PRO A 460 -28.05 -0.95 18.82
N TRP A 461 -27.25 -1.21 19.86
CA TRP A 461 -27.15 -2.48 20.59
C TRP A 461 -28.34 -2.68 21.55
N GLU A 462 -29.53 -2.77 20.96
CA GLU A 462 -30.80 -2.93 21.67
C GLU A 462 -31.39 -4.32 21.43
N HIS A 463 -32.20 -4.79 22.38
CA HIS A 463 -32.87 -6.10 22.39
C HIS A 463 -31.89 -7.28 22.28
N PRO A 464 -30.99 -7.49 23.27
CA PRO A 464 -29.94 -8.52 23.21
C PRO A 464 -30.50 -9.94 23.02
N TRP A 465 -31.69 -10.23 23.54
CA TRP A 465 -32.32 -11.53 23.35
C TRP A 465 -32.70 -11.82 21.88
N GLN A 466 -33.12 -10.79 21.13
CA GLN A 466 -33.38 -10.95 19.70
C GLN A 466 -32.08 -11.18 18.93
N LEU A 467 -31.01 -10.46 19.30
CA LEU A 467 -29.67 -10.67 18.74
C LEU A 467 -29.19 -12.10 18.96
N ILE A 468 -29.31 -12.65 20.18
CA ILE A 468 -28.93 -14.04 20.48
C ILE A 468 -29.74 -15.02 19.62
N LYS A 469 -31.06 -14.83 19.52
CA LYS A 469 -31.93 -15.69 18.68
C LYS A 469 -31.53 -15.66 17.21
N ASP A 470 -31.25 -14.47 16.67
CA ASP A 470 -30.80 -14.31 15.28
C ASP A 470 -29.40 -14.91 15.07
N GLY A 471 -28.49 -14.70 16.01
CA GLY A 471 -27.15 -15.29 15.98
C GLY A 471 -27.16 -16.81 16.03
N PHE A 472 -28.00 -17.40 16.90
CA PHE A 472 -28.16 -18.85 17.00
C PHE A 472 -28.74 -19.45 15.72
N LYS A 473 -29.82 -18.86 15.17
CA LYS A 473 -30.43 -19.32 13.92
C LYS A 473 -29.45 -19.23 12.75
N PHE A 474 -28.70 -18.13 12.66
CA PHE A 474 -27.70 -17.97 11.62
C PHE A 474 -26.58 -19.01 11.73
N LEU A 475 -26.01 -19.19 12.93
CA LEU A 475 -24.98 -20.18 13.19
C LEU A 475 -25.46 -21.59 12.81
N LEU A 476 -26.70 -21.94 13.18
CA LEU A 476 -27.31 -23.22 12.84
C LEU A 476 -27.48 -23.41 11.33
N ILE A 477 -27.90 -22.37 10.59
CA ILE A 477 -28.00 -22.42 9.12
C ILE A 477 -26.63 -22.72 8.50
N ILE A 478 -25.59 -21.97 8.88
CA ILE A 478 -24.25 -22.16 8.33
C ILE A 478 -23.68 -23.53 8.70
N LEU A 479 -23.91 -23.99 9.93
CA LEU A 479 -23.51 -25.34 10.36
C LEU A 479 -24.17 -26.42 9.48
N ILE A 480 -25.49 -26.33 9.28
CA ILE A 480 -26.24 -27.29 8.45
C ILE A 480 -25.71 -27.29 7.01
N TRP A 481 -25.44 -26.12 6.43
CA TRP A 481 -24.87 -26.02 5.09
C TRP A 481 -23.48 -26.63 4.96
N ASN A 482 -22.69 -26.69 6.04
CA ASN A 482 -21.36 -27.28 6.05
C ASN A 482 -21.33 -28.78 6.38
N VAL A 483 -22.44 -29.38 6.84
CA VAL A 483 -22.52 -30.83 7.14
C VAL A 483 -22.03 -31.71 5.97
N PRO A 484 -22.42 -31.47 4.69
CA PRO A 484 -21.95 -32.28 3.58
C PRO A 484 -20.42 -32.28 3.42
N ALA A 485 -19.77 -31.12 3.60
CA ALA A 485 -18.31 -31.05 3.53
C ALA A 485 -17.65 -31.88 4.63
N VAL A 486 -18.15 -31.78 5.86
CA VAL A 486 -17.64 -32.56 6.99
C VAL A 486 -17.77 -34.04 6.70
N VAL A 487 -18.96 -34.51 6.28
CA VAL A 487 -19.22 -35.92 5.99
C VAL A 487 -18.28 -36.45 4.90
N VAL A 488 -18.11 -35.70 3.83
CA VAL A 488 -17.25 -36.10 2.70
C VAL A 488 -15.76 -36.08 3.06
N SER A 489 -15.35 -35.27 4.04
CA SER A 489 -13.95 -35.20 4.50
C SER A 489 -13.53 -36.33 5.46
N ILE A 490 -14.47 -37.00 6.13
CA ILE A 490 -14.17 -38.04 7.15
C ILE A 490 -13.26 -39.16 6.61
N PRO A 491 -13.50 -39.76 5.42
CA PRO A 491 -12.64 -40.83 4.90
C PRO A 491 -11.16 -40.43 4.81
N SER A 492 -10.88 -39.17 4.45
CA SER A 492 -9.51 -38.65 4.34
C SER A 492 -8.78 -38.50 5.68
N THR A 493 -9.53 -38.37 6.77
CA THR A 493 -8.95 -38.31 8.12
C THR A 493 -8.63 -39.69 8.69
N VAL A 494 -9.22 -40.74 8.11
CA VAL A 494 -9.08 -42.13 8.59
C VAL A 494 -8.14 -42.95 7.71
N VAL A 495 -8.12 -42.68 6.40
CA VAL A 495 -7.29 -43.39 5.42
C VAL A 495 -6.30 -42.40 4.81
N SER A 496 -5.02 -42.55 5.14
CA SER A 496 -3.94 -41.65 4.69
C SER A 496 -2.79 -42.37 3.97
N ASP A 497 -3.00 -43.63 3.58
CA ASP A 497 -1.99 -44.45 2.89
C ASP A 497 -2.03 -44.25 1.37
N GLN A 498 -0.94 -44.51 0.65
CA GLN A 498 -0.86 -44.45 -0.83
C GLN A 498 -1.64 -45.56 -1.56
N SER A 499 -2.67 -46.11 -0.92
CA SER A 499 -3.57 -47.10 -1.53
C SER A 499 -4.61 -46.42 -2.42
N ALA A 500 -5.26 -47.18 -3.31
CA ALA A 500 -6.41 -46.68 -4.09
C ALA A 500 -7.53 -46.10 -3.18
N ALA A 501 -7.67 -46.62 -1.96
CA ALA A 501 -8.59 -46.09 -0.96
C ALA A 501 -8.15 -44.72 -0.42
N GLY A 502 -6.85 -44.50 -0.26
CA GLY A 502 -6.28 -43.21 0.12
C GLY A 502 -6.38 -42.15 -0.98
N GLU A 503 -6.18 -42.54 -2.24
CA GLU A 503 -6.42 -41.64 -3.38
C GLU A 503 -7.89 -41.20 -3.45
N LEU A 504 -8.84 -42.13 -3.30
CA LEU A 504 -10.27 -41.82 -3.23
C LEU A 504 -10.60 -40.92 -2.04
N ALA A 505 -10.00 -41.17 -0.88
CA ALA A 505 -10.12 -40.31 0.30
C ALA A 505 -9.63 -38.88 0.03
N GLY A 506 -8.49 -38.73 -0.66
CA GLY A 506 -7.96 -37.43 -1.08
C GLY A 506 -8.92 -36.67 -1.99
N ILE A 507 -9.50 -37.34 -2.99
CA ILE A 507 -10.50 -36.75 -3.90
C ILE A 507 -11.75 -36.28 -3.13
N LEU A 508 -12.23 -37.08 -2.19
CA LEU A 508 -13.37 -36.71 -1.35
C LEU A 508 -13.05 -35.48 -0.49
N SER A 509 -11.88 -35.43 0.15
CA SER A 509 -11.45 -34.26 0.92
C SER A 509 -11.41 -32.96 0.09
N ALA A 510 -10.90 -33.06 -1.15
CA ALA A 510 -10.92 -31.98 -2.11
C ALA A 510 -12.36 -31.52 -2.43
N ALA A 511 -13.27 -32.47 -2.68
CA ALA A 511 -14.68 -32.17 -2.92
C ALA A 511 -15.36 -31.49 -1.70
N GLY A 512 -15.03 -31.93 -0.48
CA GLY A 512 -15.49 -31.29 0.75
C GLY A 512 -15.00 -29.85 0.89
N SER A 513 -13.74 -29.59 0.55
CA SER A 513 -13.17 -28.24 0.58
C SER A 513 -13.82 -27.31 -0.44
N VAL A 514 -14.07 -27.81 -1.66
CA VAL A 514 -14.83 -27.08 -2.69
C VAL A 514 -16.24 -26.76 -2.18
N TRP A 515 -16.89 -27.69 -1.47
CA TRP A 515 -18.20 -27.45 -0.88
C TRP A 515 -18.18 -26.33 0.16
N VAL A 516 -17.22 -26.33 1.09
CA VAL A 516 -17.08 -25.23 2.08
C VAL A 516 -16.94 -23.89 1.36
N LEU A 517 -16.06 -23.82 0.37
CA LEU A 517 -15.85 -22.60 -0.42
C LEU A 517 -17.14 -22.13 -1.11
N LEU A 518 -17.90 -23.06 -1.70
CA LEU A 518 -19.19 -22.77 -2.33
C LEU A 518 -20.20 -22.22 -1.31
N VAL A 519 -20.30 -22.84 -0.13
CA VAL A 519 -21.18 -22.36 0.95
C VAL A 519 -20.79 -20.95 1.39
N THR A 520 -19.49 -20.68 1.55
CA THR A 520 -19.00 -19.35 1.94
C THR A 520 -19.28 -18.29 0.86
N LEU A 521 -19.10 -18.63 -0.42
CA LEU A 521 -19.46 -17.72 -1.52
C LEU A 521 -20.98 -17.47 -1.59
N LEU A 522 -21.80 -18.46 -1.20
CA LEU A 522 -23.26 -18.34 -1.16
C LEU A 522 -23.78 -17.71 0.13
N GLU A 523 -22.93 -17.43 1.12
CA GLU A 523 -23.30 -16.85 2.41
C GLU A 523 -24.19 -15.60 2.27
N PRO A 524 -23.89 -14.61 1.40
CA PRO A 524 -24.77 -13.45 1.23
C PRO A 524 -26.17 -13.81 0.72
N ALA A 525 -26.27 -14.84 -0.12
CA ALA A 525 -27.56 -15.35 -0.62
C ALA A 525 -28.34 -16.11 0.45
N ILE A 526 -27.64 -16.90 1.28
CA ILE A 526 -28.23 -17.61 2.43
C ILE A 526 -28.78 -16.61 3.43
N ILE A 527 -27.99 -15.60 3.82
CA ILE A 527 -28.42 -14.54 4.75
C ILE A 527 -29.58 -13.74 4.17
N SER A 528 -29.52 -13.39 2.89
CA SER A 528 -30.63 -12.70 2.23
C SER A 528 -31.93 -13.50 2.30
N GLN A 529 -31.90 -14.82 2.09
CA GLN A 529 -33.10 -15.65 2.25
C GLN A 529 -33.57 -15.72 3.70
N TYR A 530 -32.65 -15.77 4.67
CA TYR A 530 -32.98 -15.73 6.09
C TYR A 530 -33.69 -14.42 6.47
N MET A 531 -33.18 -13.28 6.01
CA MET A 531 -33.75 -11.95 6.27
C MET A 531 -35.12 -11.75 5.61
N ASP A 532 -35.36 -12.36 4.45
CA ASP A 532 -36.60 -12.16 3.70
C ASP A 532 -37.71 -13.12 4.15
N ARG A 533 -37.37 -14.41 4.33
CA ARG A 533 -38.37 -15.50 4.42
C ARG A 533 -38.14 -16.45 5.60
N GLY A 534 -37.20 -16.12 6.49
CA GLY A 534 -36.94 -16.86 7.73
C GLY A 534 -36.08 -18.11 7.55
N PHE A 535 -35.95 -18.85 8.66
CA PHE A 535 -34.99 -19.96 8.83
C PHE A 535 -35.13 -21.08 7.80
N LEU A 536 -36.35 -21.60 7.59
CA LEU A 536 -36.57 -22.75 6.70
C LEU A 536 -36.24 -22.47 5.22
N ARG A 537 -36.45 -21.23 4.76
CA ARG A 537 -36.15 -20.84 3.37
C ARG A 537 -34.66 -20.63 3.14
N ALA A 538 -33.91 -20.27 4.18
CA ALA A 538 -32.45 -20.17 4.12
C ALA A 538 -31.77 -21.54 4.02
N LEU A 539 -32.43 -22.60 4.50
CA LEU A 539 -31.97 -23.99 4.35
C LEU A 539 -32.36 -24.63 3.00
N ASN A 540 -33.27 -24.00 2.24
CA ASN A 540 -33.70 -24.55 0.96
C ASN A 540 -32.68 -24.19 -0.14
N PRO A 541 -31.93 -25.15 -0.69
CA PRO A 541 -30.89 -24.87 -1.68
C PRO A 541 -31.46 -24.28 -2.96
N VAL A 542 -32.65 -24.70 -3.39
CA VAL A 542 -33.31 -24.17 -4.59
C VAL A 542 -33.65 -22.69 -4.41
N ALA A 543 -34.09 -22.28 -3.23
CA ALA A 543 -34.41 -20.88 -2.94
C ALA A 543 -33.14 -20.00 -2.90
N VAL A 544 -32.06 -20.50 -2.29
CA VAL A 544 -30.76 -19.82 -2.23
C VAL A 544 -30.16 -19.68 -3.62
N ILE A 545 -30.12 -20.77 -4.40
CA ILE A 545 -29.63 -20.77 -5.78
C ILE A 545 -30.46 -19.82 -6.65
N ARG A 546 -31.79 -19.82 -6.51
CA ARG A 546 -32.67 -18.89 -7.25
C ARG A 546 -32.34 -17.44 -6.94
N ARG A 547 -32.03 -17.10 -5.68
CA ARG A 547 -31.62 -15.75 -5.28
C ARG A 547 -30.25 -15.38 -5.84
N ALA A 548 -29.28 -16.28 -5.72
CA ALA A 548 -27.95 -16.08 -6.29
C ALA A 548 -27.98 -15.88 -7.81
N ARG A 549 -28.90 -16.56 -8.51
CA ARG A 549 -29.09 -16.42 -9.97
C ARG A 549 -29.67 -15.08 -10.41
N VAL A 550 -30.22 -14.26 -9.51
CA VAL A 550 -30.74 -12.92 -9.87
C VAL A 550 -29.61 -12.02 -10.38
N ASN A 551 -28.47 -12.04 -9.70
CA ASN A 551 -27.23 -11.43 -10.19
C ASN A 551 -26.05 -12.21 -9.61
N LEU A 552 -25.59 -13.22 -10.36
CA LEU A 552 -24.56 -14.13 -9.89
C LEU A 552 -23.19 -13.46 -9.75
N ALA A 553 -22.85 -12.55 -10.66
CA ALA A 553 -21.63 -11.76 -10.56
C ALA A 553 -21.61 -11.00 -9.23
N LEU A 554 -22.74 -10.38 -8.85
CA LEU A 554 -22.90 -9.74 -7.54
C LEU A 554 -22.79 -10.75 -6.39
N SER A 555 -23.40 -11.94 -6.48
CA SER A 555 -23.30 -12.96 -5.42
C SER A 555 -21.87 -13.41 -5.19
N ILE A 556 -21.12 -13.67 -6.26
CA ILE A 556 -19.74 -14.17 -6.18
C ILE A 556 -18.80 -13.07 -5.72
N VAL A 557 -18.94 -11.85 -6.24
CA VAL A 557 -18.11 -10.72 -5.83
C VAL A 557 -18.37 -10.39 -4.35
N VAL A 558 -19.63 -10.30 -3.92
CA VAL A 558 -19.95 -10.05 -2.51
C VAL A 558 -19.49 -11.20 -1.63
N GLY A 559 -19.69 -12.46 -2.04
CA GLY A 559 -19.23 -13.63 -1.30
C GLY A 559 -17.70 -13.66 -1.15
N ALA A 560 -16.97 -13.41 -2.24
CA ALA A 560 -15.51 -13.33 -2.23
C ALA A 560 -14.99 -12.16 -1.37
N LEU A 561 -15.67 -11.00 -1.42
CA LEU A 561 -15.35 -9.85 -0.56
C LEU A 561 -15.59 -10.16 0.91
N VAL A 562 -16.72 -10.79 1.24
CA VAL A 562 -17.05 -11.21 2.62
C VAL A 562 -16.01 -12.19 3.13
N PHE A 563 -15.62 -13.17 2.31
CA PHE A 563 -14.55 -14.11 2.64
C PHE A 563 -13.21 -13.39 2.85
N ALA A 564 -12.80 -12.55 1.89
CA ALA A 564 -11.55 -11.80 1.99
C ALA A 564 -11.51 -10.91 3.24
N LEU A 565 -12.61 -10.23 3.58
CA LEU A 565 -12.75 -9.44 4.80
C LEU A 565 -12.66 -10.32 6.06
N ALA A 566 -13.26 -11.51 6.06
CA ALA A 566 -13.13 -12.47 7.15
C ALA A 566 -11.67 -12.93 7.30
N THR A 567 -10.99 -13.26 6.20
CA THR A 567 -9.57 -13.65 6.21
C THR A 567 -8.68 -12.50 6.68
N ILE A 568 -8.91 -11.27 6.22
CA ILE A 568 -8.17 -10.08 6.71
C ILE A 568 -8.39 -9.88 8.21
N GLY A 569 -9.62 -10.07 8.69
CA GLY A 569 -9.92 -10.07 10.12
C GLY A 569 -9.14 -11.13 10.90
N VAL A 570 -9.01 -12.33 10.36
CA VAL A 570 -8.26 -13.45 10.96
C VAL A 570 -6.73 -13.31 10.79
N ILE A 571 -6.21 -12.75 9.70
CA ILE A 571 -4.77 -12.49 9.56
C ILE A 571 -4.36 -11.33 10.46
N GLY A 572 -5.22 -10.32 10.62
CA GLY A 572 -5.07 -9.28 11.63
C GLY A 572 -4.98 -9.84 13.05
N LEU A 573 -5.67 -10.96 13.33
CA LEU A 573 -5.60 -11.73 14.59
C LEU A 573 -4.17 -12.25 14.87
N ALA A 574 -3.43 -12.63 13.83
CA ALA A 574 -2.10 -13.24 13.95
C ALA A 574 -0.94 -12.23 14.02
N ALA A 575 -1.10 -11.01 13.49
CA ALA A 575 0.00 -10.06 13.34
C ALA A 575 0.14 -9.01 14.47
N LEU A 576 -0.94 -8.61 15.16
CA LEU A 576 -0.89 -7.52 16.17
C LEU A 576 -1.99 -7.65 17.23
N LEU A 577 -1.67 -8.19 18.43
CA LEU A 577 -2.59 -8.42 19.57
C LEU A 577 -3.52 -7.23 19.95
N ILE A 578 -3.13 -5.98 19.65
CA ILE A 578 -3.91 -4.77 19.99
C ILE A 578 -4.78 -4.26 18.82
N GLY A 579 -4.38 -4.50 17.56
CA GLY A 579 -5.17 -4.15 16.37
C GLY A 579 -6.35 -5.10 16.11
N VAL A 580 -6.29 -6.30 16.68
CA VAL A 580 -7.27 -7.39 16.57
C VAL A 580 -8.68 -6.99 16.97
N LEU A 581 -8.80 -6.38 18.16
CA LEU A 581 -10.09 -6.08 18.79
C LEU A 581 -10.94 -5.14 17.93
N VAL A 582 -10.32 -4.38 17.04
CA VAL A 582 -11.00 -3.41 16.19
C VAL A 582 -11.17 -3.94 14.76
N THR A 583 -10.19 -4.67 14.23
CA THR A 583 -10.16 -5.07 12.81
C THR A 583 -11.19 -6.13 12.47
N LEU A 584 -11.31 -7.19 13.27
CA LEU A 584 -12.29 -8.26 13.03
C LEU A 584 -13.75 -7.75 13.12
N PRO A 585 -14.19 -7.02 14.17
CA PRO A 585 -15.56 -6.50 14.19
C PRO A 585 -15.80 -5.46 13.10
N TYR A 586 -14.79 -4.66 12.74
CA TYR A 586 -14.90 -3.72 11.63
C TYR A 586 -15.14 -4.46 10.30
N ALA A 587 -14.33 -5.46 9.99
CA ALA A 587 -14.48 -6.28 8.78
C ALA A 587 -15.84 -6.98 8.73
N SER A 588 -16.32 -7.57 9.85
CA SER A 588 -17.65 -8.18 9.92
C SER A 588 -18.79 -7.18 9.68
N TYR A 589 -18.67 -5.94 10.13
CA TYR A 589 -19.70 -4.91 9.91
C TYR A 589 -19.73 -4.44 8.45
N VAL A 590 -18.57 -4.35 7.80
CA VAL A 590 -18.48 -4.08 6.35
C VAL A 590 -19.09 -5.25 5.58
N SER A 591 -18.80 -6.50 5.95
CA SER A 591 -19.42 -7.70 5.35
C SER A 591 -20.94 -7.72 5.52
N ALA A 592 -21.45 -7.34 6.69
CA ALA A 592 -22.88 -7.21 6.94
C ALA A 592 -23.52 -6.10 6.07
N TYR A 593 -22.85 -4.97 5.89
CA TYR A 593 -23.31 -3.92 4.97
C TYR A 593 -23.43 -4.45 3.53
N LEU A 594 -22.38 -5.12 3.04
CA LEU A 594 -22.35 -5.68 1.69
C LEU A 594 -23.47 -6.71 1.50
N THR A 595 -23.73 -7.54 2.51
CA THR A 595 -24.83 -8.52 2.50
C THR A 595 -26.21 -7.86 2.49
N GLY A 596 -26.40 -6.77 3.23
CA GLY A 596 -27.63 -5.98 3.22
C GLY A 596 -27.90 -5.32 1.86
N ARG A 597 -26.86 -4.71 1.25
CA ARG A 597 -26.96 -4.14 -0.10
C ARG A 597 -27.19 -5.20 -1.16
N TYR A 598 -26.53 -6.34 -1.04
CA TYR A 598 -26.77 -7.51 -1.89
C TYR A 598 -28.25 -7.94 -1.84
N ALA A 599 -28.83 -8.03 -0.64
CA ALA A 599 -30.22 -8.40 -0.48
C ALA A 599 -31.18 -7.40 -1.16
N GLN A 600 -30.92 -6.09 -1.05
CA GLN A 600 -31.70 -5.02 -1.68
C GLN A 600 -31.59 -4.99 -3.22
N LEU A 601 -30.40 -5.33 -3.74
CA LEU A 601 -30.13 -5.37 -5.17
C LEU A 601 -30.69 -6.63 -5.85
N THR A 602 -30.84 -7.72 -5.10
CA THR A 602 -31.36 -9.01 -5.60
C THR A 602 -32.82 -9.26 -5.25
N GLU A 603 -33.51 -8.26 -4.68
CA GLU A 603 -34.93 -8.35 -4.32
C GLU A 603 -35.82 -8.37 -5.58
N PRO A 604 -36.76 -9.33 -5.71
CA PRO A 604 -37.67 -9.37 -6.86
C PRO A 604 -38.50 -8.08 -6.98
N SER A 605 -38.66 -7.58 -8.22
CA SER A 605 -39.30 -6.30 -8.55
C SER A 605 -40.71 -6.08 -7.98
N ALA A 606 -41.45 -7.15 -7.67
CA ALA A 606 -42.78 -7.06 -7.06
C ALA A 606 -42.79 -6.43 -5.65
N LEU A 607 -41.69 -6.48 -4.90
CA LEU A 607 -41.58 -5.92 -3.53
C LEU A 607 -41.01 -4.50 -3.49
N ARG A 608 -40.34 -4.04 -4.58
CA ARG A 608 -39.87 -2.64 -4.68
C ARG A 608 -41.03 -1.64 -4.78
N ALA A 609 -42.17 -2.06 -5.34
CA ALA A 609 -43.36 -1.22 -5.45
C ALA A 609 -44.00 -0.98 -4.06
N GLU A 610 -44.12 -2.01 -3.22
CA GLU A 610 -44.72 -1.88 -1.88
C GLU A 610 -43.85 -1.09 -0.89
N ALA A 611 -42.53 -1.04 -1.09
CA ALA A 611 -41.60 -0.28 -0.22
C ALA A 611 -41.45 1.19 -0.62
N ILE A 612 -41.96 1.60 -1.79
CA ILE A 612 -42.04 3.00 -2.21
C ILE A 612 -43.39 3.61 -1.81
N ASP A 613 -44.40 2.77 -1.56
CA ASP A 613 -45.77 3.15 -1.14
C ASP A 613 -46.01 3.06 0.39
N ARG A 614 -44.97 2.82 1.19
CA ARG A 614 -44.99 2.88 2.67
C ARG A 614 -43.87 3.77 3.16
#